data_AF-A0A3M6A1B2-F1
#
_entry.id   AF-A0A3M6A1B2-F1
#
_cell.length_a   1.000
_cell.length_b   1.000
_cell.length_c   1.000
_cell.angle_alpha   90.00
_cell.angle_beta   90.00
_cell.angle_gamma   90.00
#
_symmetry.space_group_name_H-M   'P 1'
#
loop_
_entity.id
_entity.type
_entity.pdbx_description
1 polymer ?
#
loop_
_entity_poly.entity_id
_entity_poly.type
_entity_poly.pdbx_seq_one_letter_code
_entity_poly.pdbx_strand_id
1 'polypeptide(L)'
;MLGFEGGNTELRAAPDPWWILGKDICIVFEDHTGATNNLLSVEKARQVFCHDNWIKENVKGINENAEIIKVLLTPVTHVSPGGLEHLNDVYIITPQDFRDWASKALGIVITVRKTLRQEGDLDWRAKAMATLENQNLTPLAVRDFFKASKASKVLKEK
;
A
#
# COMPACT_ATOMS: atom_id res chain seq x y z
N MET A 1 -1.04 18.14 -3.12
CA MET A 1 -1.68 16.85 -3.44
C MET A 1 -2.85 16.63 -2.48
N LEU A 2 -3.81 15.74 -2.75
CA LEU A 2 -5.02 15.50 -1.92
C LEU A 2 -4.71 14.81 -0.56
N GLY A 3 -3.56 15.10 0.05
CA GLY A 3 -3.06 14.41 1.25
C GLY A 3 -2.37 13.07 0.99
N PHE A 4 -2.04 12.76 -0.27
CA PHE A 4 -1.30 11.56 -0.68
C PHE A 4 0.05 11.97 -1.26
N GLU A 5 1.13 11.31 -0.87
CA GLU A 5 2.46 11.45 -1.47
C GLU A 5 3.02 10.06 -1.76
N GLY A 6 3.80 9.90 -2.84
CA GLY A 6 4.39 8.61 -3.22
C GLY A 6 5.89 8.74 -3.42
N GLY A 7 6.64 7.69 -3.06
CA GLY A 7 8.07 7.57 -3.27
C GLY A 7 8.46 6.18 -3.74
N ASN A 8 9.65 6.09 -4.34
CA ASN A 8 10.29 4.84 -4.75
C ASN A 8 11.82 5.06 -4.77
N THR A 9 12.62 4.00 -4.66
CA THR A 9 14.06 4.05 -4.85
C THR A 9 14.61 2.72 -5.34
N GLU A 10 15.73 2.76 -6.06
CA GLU A 10 16.46 1.58 -6.54
C GLU A 10 17.60 1.17 -5.60
N LEU A 11 17.65 1.74 -4.39
CA LEU A 11 18.66 1.41 -3.40
C LEU A 11 18.53 -0.05 -2.97
N ARG A 12 19.66 -0.74 -2.85
CA ARG A 12 19.69 -2.12 -2.39
C ARG A 12 19.04 -2.23 -1.01
N ALA A 13 18.16 -3.20 -0.84
CA ALA A 13 17.40 -3.47 0.39
C ALA A 13 16.39 -2.38 0.79
N ALA A 14 16.13 -1.41 -0.09
CA ALA A 14 14.94 -0.58 0.04
C ALA A 14 13.68 -1.40 -0.26
N PRO A 15 12.51 -0.97 0.24
CA PRO A 15 11.24 -1.43 -0.30
C PRO A 15 11.09 -1.01 -1.77
N ASP A 16 10.06 -1.55 -2.42
CA ASP A 16 9.60 -1.04 -3.71
C ASP A 16 8.91 0.33 -3.48
N PRO A 17 7.66 0.65 -3.92
CA PRO A 17 7.12 1.96 -3.61
C PRO A 17 6.61 2.08 -2.16
N TRP A 18 6.48 3.32 -1.70
CA TRP A 18 5.74 3.67 -0.49
C TRP A 18 4.84 4.88 -0.70
N TRP A 19 3.71 4.92 0.01
CA TRP A 19 2.73 6.01 -0.03
C TRP A 19 2.52 6.61 1.35
N ILE A 20 2.56 7.93 1.46
CA ILE A 20 2.26 8.68 2.68
C ILE A 20 0.85 9.26 2.57
N LEU A 21 0.01 8.98 3.57
CA LEU A 21 -1.35 9.47 3.66
C LEU A 21 -1.48 10.38 4.88
N GLY A 22 -1.67 11.68 4.66
CA GLY A 22 -1.89 12.66 5.74
C GLY A 22 -0.75 12.77 6.77
N LYS A 23 0.47 12.29 6.43
CA LYS A 23 1.67 12.20 7.29
C LYS A 23 1.62 11.20 8.44
N ASP A 24 0.44 10.69 8.80
CA ASP A 24 0.24 9.75 9.91
C ASP A 24 0.20 8.28 9.47
N ILE A 25 0.10 8.01 8.18
CA ILE A 25 0.06 6.64 7.63
C ILE A 25 1.07 6.55 6.50
N CYS A 26 1.87 5.48 6.52
CA CYS A 26 2.77 5.11 5.43
C CYS A 26 2.47 3.67 4.99
N ILE A 27 2.09 3.46 3.74
CA ILE A 27 1.93 2.13 3.16
C ILE A 27 3.20 1.82 2.37
N VAL A 28 3.91 0.76 2.75
CA VAL A 28 5.14 0.33 2.09
C VAL A 28 4.93 -1.02 1.43
N PHE A 29 5.34 -1.13 0.17
CA PHE A 29 5.07 -2.28 -0.67
C PHE A 29 6.33 -3.10 -0.92
N GLU A 30 6.13 -4.41 -1.02
CA GLU A 30 7.04 -5.33 -1.70
C GLU A 30 6.30 -5.95 -2.90
N ASP A 31 6.86 -5.76 -4.08
CA ASP A 31 6.44 -6.36 -5.33
C ASP A 31 7.02 -7.77 -5.47
N HIS A 32 6.14 -8.76 -5.38
CA HIS A 32 6.42 -10.14 -5.73
C HIS A 32 5.47 -10.66 -6.80
N THR A 33 5.06 -9.80 -7.75
CA THR A 33 4.17 -10.12 -8.87
C THR A 33 4.83 -11.05 -9.89
N GLY A 34 6.14 -10.94 -10.07
CA GLY A 34 6.94 -11.73 -11.02
C GLY A 34 7.36 -13.12 -10.54
N ALA A 35 6.73 -13.65 -9.49
CA ALA A 35 7.05 -14.97 -8.94
C ALA A 35 6.91 -16.07 -10.00
N THR A 36 7.95 -16.90 -10.16
CA THR A 36 7.98 -18.01 -11.13
C THR A 36 7.50 -19.34 -10.55
N ASN A 37 7.37 -19.40 -9.23
CA ASN A 37 6.82 -20.55 -8.52
C ASN A 37 5.75 -20.08 -7.52
N ASN A 38 4.99 -21.02 -6.98
CA ASN A 38 3.96 -20.72 -6.00
C ASN A 38 4.51 -20.81 -4.56
N LEU A 39 5.64 -20.16 -4.27
CA LEU A 39 6.31 -20.24 -2.98
C LEU A 39 7.06 -18.93 -2.64
N LEU A 40 6.70 -18.31 -1.52
CA LEU A 40 7.46 -17.20 -0.92
C LEU A 40 8.66 -17.76 -0.13
N SER A 41 9.84 -17.19 -0.32
CA SER A 41 11.03 -17.57 0.46
C SER A 41 11.02 -16.94 1.86
N VAL A 42 11.76 -17.52 2.80
CA VAL A 42 11.91 -16.96 4.16
C VAL A 42 12.62 -15.60 4.10
N GLU A 43 13.61 -15.45 3.22
CA GLU A 43 14.35 -14.20 3.02
C GLU A 43 13.42 -13.08 2.56
N LYS A 44 12.50 -13.37 1.62
CA LYS A 44 11.51 -12.40 1.16
C LYS A 44 10.54 -12.04 2.29
N ALA A 45 10.05 -13.03 3.04
CA ALA A 45 9.20 -12.78 4.21
C ALA A 45 9.87 -11.85 5.23
N ARG A 46 11.16 -12.06 5.52
CA ARG A 46 11.96 -11.18 6.38
C ARG A 46 12.18 -9.80 5.80
N GLN A 47 12.45 -9.71 4.49
CA GLN A 47 12.63 -8.43 3.80
C GLN A 47 11.39 -7.55 3.99
N VAL A 48 10.20 -8.07 3.64
CA VAL A 48 8.96 -7.30 3.79
C VAL A 48 8.72 -6.91 5.25
N PHE A 49 8.96 -7.85 6.17
CA PHE A 49 8.81 -7.59 7.60
C PHE A 49 9.69 -6.43 8.10
N CYS A 50 10.90 -6.25 7.56
CA CYS A 50 11.85 -5.23 7.98
C CYS A 50 11.66 -3.85 7.35
N HIS A 51 10.73 -3.69 6.40
CA HIS A 51 10.56 -2.43 5.66
C HIS A 51 10.25 -1.22 6.53
N ASP A 52 9.61 -1.40 7.69
CA ASP A 52 9.33 -0.28 8.58
C ASP A 52 10.59 0.34 9.18
N ASN A 53 11.66 -0.43 9.38
CA ASN A 53 12.95 0.12 9.79
C ASN A 53 13.52 1.05 8.72
N TRP A 54 13.49 0.61 7.46
CA TRP A 54 13.99 1.41 6.34
C TRP A 54 13.20 2.71 6.18
N ILE A 55 11.87 2.63 6.25
CA ILE A 55 10.98 3.81 6.16
C ILE A 55 11.31 4.83 7.25
N LYS A 56 11.44 4.40 8.52
CA LYS A 56 11.75 5.29 9.66
C LYS A 56 13.09 6.01 9.48
N GLU A 57 14.09 5.34 8.93
CA GLU A 57 15.43 5.90 8.74
C GLU A 57 15.51 6.87 7.56
N ASN A 58 14.86 6.51 6.44
CA ASN A 58 15.13 7.13 5.14
C ASN A 58 14.03 8.06 4.65
N VAL A 59 12.77 7.84 5.03
CA VAL A 59 11.65 8.63 4.53
C VAL A 59 11.38 9.83 5.44
N LYS A 60 11.36 11.03 4.85
CA LYS A 60 11.01 12.29 5.53
C LYS A 60 9.55 12.66 5.21
N GLY A 61 8.96 13.51 6.05
CA GLY A 61 7.59 13.98 5.86
C GLY A 61 6.50 13.12 6.51
N ILE A 62 6.87 12.03 7.18
CA ILE A 62 6.01 11.24 8.07
C ILE A 62 6.23 11.67 9.52
N ASN A 63 5.17 11.59 10.33
CA ASN A 63 5.26 11.83 11.77
C ASN A 63 5.98 10.66 12.47
N GLU A 64 6.64 10.93 13.61
CA GLU A 64 7.41 9.91 14.35
C GLU A 64 6.57 8.70 14.76
N ASN A 65 5.29 8.92 15.06
CA ASN A 65 4.33 7.88 15.45
C ASN A 65 3.44 7.41 14.28
N ALA A 66 3.85 7.68 13.03
CA ALA A 66 3.08 7.26 11.86
C ALA A 66 2.93 5.73 11.82
N GLU A 67 1.74 5.27 11.44
CA GLU A 67 1.46 3.86 11.22
C GLU A 67 2.12 3.42 9.91
N ILE A 68 3.06 2.46 10.00
CA ILE A 68 3.70 1.88 8.81
C ILE A 68 3.09 0.52 8.50
N ILE A 69 2.47 0.42 7.33
CA ILE A 69 1.72 -0.74 6.86
C ILE A 69 2.53 -1.44 5.78
N LYS A 70 3.00 -2.63 6.09
CA LYS A 70 3.79 -3.47 5.18
C LYS A 70 2.86 -4.31 4.33
N VAL A 71 2.93 -4.17 3.01
CA VAL A 71 2.05 -4.86 2.06
C VAL A 71 2.88 -5.70 1.09
N LEU A 72 2.64 -7.00 1.07
CA LEU A 72 3.17 -7.92 0.07
C LEU A 72 2.17 -8.04 -1.09
N LEU A 73 2.58 -7.61 -2.29
CA LEU A 73 1.83 -7.79 -3.52
C LEU A 73 2.31 -9.06 -4.22
N THR A 74 1.53 -10.14 -4.19
CA THR A 74 2.01 -11.43 -4.69
C THR A 74 0.92 -12.37 -5.20
N PRO A 75 1.18 -13.17 -6.26
CA PRO A 75 0.27 -14.22 -6.69
C PRO A 75 0.47 -15.53 -5.91
N VAL A 76 1.51 -15.64 -5.07
CA VAL A 76 1.83 -16.89 -4.38
C VAL A 76 0.88 -17.16 -3.23
N THR A 77 0.64 -18.43 -2.94
CA THR A 77 -0.25 -18.91 -1.87
C THR A 77 0.46 -19.73 -0.81
N HIS A 78 1.77 -19.98 -0.97
CA HIS A 78 2.57 -20.69 0.02
C HIS A 78 3.79 -19.88 0.45
N VAL A 79 4.28 -20.19 1.64
CA VAL A 79 5.54 -19.70 2.19
C VAL A 79 6.40 -20.88 2.63
N SER A 80 7.71 -20.73 2.52
CA SER A 80 8.68 -21.73 2.97
C SER A 80 8.63 -21.93 4.49
N PRO A 81 9.03 -23.10 5.00
CA PRO A 81 9.04 -23.38 6.44
C PRO A 81 9.81 -22.32 7.23
N GLY A 82 9.21 -21.81 8.31
CA GLY A 82 9.74 -20.73 9.13
C GLY A 82 9.52 -19.32 8.56
N GLY A 83 8.83 -19.17 7.42
CA GLY A 83 8.51 -17.85 6.88
C GLY A 83 7.22 -17.25 7.45
N LEU A 84 6.29 -18.07 7.93
CA LEU A 84 4.96 -17.62 8.39
C LEU A 84 5.04 -16.71 9.62
N GLU A 85 6.01 -16.96 10.53
CA GLU A 85 6.22 -16.17 11.75
C GLU A 85 6.54 -14.70 11.47
N HIS A 86 7.21 -14.41 10.36
CA HIS A 86 7.56 -13.05 9.92
C HIS A 86 6.39 -12.29 9.29
N LEU A 87 5.30 -12.98 8.96
CA LEU A 87 4.18 -12.43 8.18
C LEU A 87 2.97 -12.01 9.04
N ASN A 88 3.11 -12.02 10.37
CA ASN A 88 2.04 -11.66 11.29
C ASN A 88 1.67 -10.17 11.23
N ASP A 89 2.63 -9.31 10.91
CA ASP A 89 2.44 -7.86 10.76
C ASP A 89 2.69 -7.38 9.32
N VAL A 90 2.47 -8.29 8.38
CA VAL A 90 2.50 -8.03 6.94
C VAL A 90 1.11 -8.29 6.39
N TYR A 91 0.61 -7.37 5.58
CA TYR A 91 -0.63 -7.52 4.85
C TYR A 91 -0.36 -8.03 3.44
N ILE A 92 -1.35 -8.66 2.82
CA ILE A 92 -1.22 -9.27 1.50
C ILE A 92 -2.34 -8.82 0.58
N ILE A 93 -1.99 -8.61 -0.69
CA ILE A 93 -2.95 -8.34 -1.76
C ILE A 93 -2.49 -9.07 -3.03
N THR A 94 -3.44 -9.58 -3.80
CA THR A 94 -3.11 -10.22 -5.07
C THR A 94 -2.89 -9.17 -6.17
N PRO A 95 -2.12 -9.48 -7.23
CA PRO A 95 -1.96 -8.59 -8.37
C PRO A 95 -3.29 -8.23 -9.03
N GLN A 96 -4.26 -9.16 -9.03
CA GLN A 96 -5.57 -8.91 -9.62
C GLN A 96 -6.39 -7.93 -8.78
N ASP A 97 -6.51 -8.16 -7.47
CA ASP A 97 -7.26 -7.27 -6.58
C ASP A 97 -6.68 -5.86 -6.56
N PHE A 98 -5.35 -5.74 -6.60
CA PHE A 98 -4.68 -4.46 -6.68
C PHE A 98 -4.99 -3.73 -7.99
N ARG A 99 -4.94 -4.43 -9.14
CA ARG A 99 -5.27 -3.84 -10.45
C ARG A 99 -6.71 -3.37 -10.53
N ASP A 100 -7.64 -4.16 -9.98
CA ASP A 100 -9.07 -3.82 -9.99
C ASP A 100 -9.34 -2.58 -9.13
N TRP A 101 -8.76 -2.54 -7.92
CA TRP A 101 -8.83 -1.37 -7.06
C TRP A 101 -8.18 -0.13 -7.70
N ALA A 102 -6.96 -0.27 -8.23
CA ALA A 102 -6.21 0.85 -8.81
C ALA A 102 -6.93 1.44 -10.03
N SER A 103 -7.49 0.59 -10.89
CA SER A 103 -8.26 1.03 -12.07
C SER A 103 -9.50 1.85 -11.66
N LYS A 104 -10.24 1.37 -10.64
CA LYS A 104 -11.39 2.09 -10.09
C LYS A 104 -10.96 3.43 -9.47
N ALA A 105 -9.94 3.40 -8.62
CA ALA A 105 -9.43 4.60 -7.93
C ALA A 105 -8.98 5.67 -8.92
N LEU A 106 -8.21 5.27 -9.93
CA LEU A 106 -7.72 6.17 -10.97
C LEU A 106 -8.87 6.79 -11.78
N GLY A 107 -9.89 5.99 -12.15
CA GLY A 107 -11.06 6.50 -12.87
C GLY A 107 -11.80 7.59 -12.09
N ILE A 108 -11.93 7.42 -10.78
CA ILE A 108 -12.57 8.41 -9.89
C ILE A 108 -11.72 9.67 -9.78
N VAL A 109 -10.41 9.54 -9.54
CA VAL A 109 -9.50 10.69 -9.46
C VAL A 109 -9.48 11.49 -10.76
N ILE A 110 -9.46 10.81 -11.91
CA ILE A 110 -9.56 11.46 -13.23
C ILE A 110 -10.89 12.22 -13.35
N THR A 111 -11.99 11.62 -12.93
CA THR A 111 -13.33 12.24 -12.98
C THR A 111 -13.40 13.49 -12.10
N VAL A 112 -12.91 13.40 -10.86
CA VAL A 112 -12.83 14.53 -9.93
C VAL A 112 -11.91 15.62 -10.49
N ARG A 113 -10.76 15.27 -11.07
CA ARG A 113 -9.86 16.25 -11.66
C ARG A 113 -10.48 17.00 -12.84
N LYS A 114 -11.24 16.32 -13.69
CA LYS A 114 -11.90 16.92 -14.87
C LYS A 114 -12.95 17.99 -14.52
N THR A 115 -13.46 17.98 -13.29
CA THR A 115 -14.47 18.95 -12.85
C THR A 115 -13.86 20.21 -12.23
N LEU A 116 -12.54 20.25 -12.02
CA LEU A 116 -11.84 21.42 -11.49
C LEU A 116 -11.77 22.51 -12.56
N ARG A 117 -12.46 23.64 -12.32
CA ARG A 117 -12.51 24.77 -13.26
C ARG A 117 -11.36 25.74 -13.06
N GLN A 118 -11.04 26.02 -11.79
CA GLN A 118 -10.03 26.99 -11.41
C GLN A 118 -9.43 26.65 -10.06
N GLU A 119 -8.24 27.19 -9.78
CA GLU A 119 -7.63 27.09 -8.47
C GLU A 119 -8.52 27.75 -7.40
N GLY A 120 -8.55 27.16 -6.21
CA GLY A 120 -9.33 27.69 -5.09
C GLY A 120 -10.85 27.46 -5.15
N ASP A 121 -11.36 26.71 -6.12
CA ASP A 121 -12.79 26.38 -6.23
C ASP A 121 -13.29 25.57 -5.02
N LEU A 122 -14.04 26.24 -4.12
CA LEU A 122 -14.54 25.66 -2.87
C LEU A 122 -15.68 24.65 -3.09
N ASP A 123 -16.54 24.89 -4.08
CA ASP A 123 -17.63 23.97 -4.44
C ASP A 123 -17.06 22.67 -4.99
N TRP A 124 -16.02 22.78 -5.82
CA TRP A 124 -15.27 21.63 -6.30
C TRP A 124 -14.65 20.85 -5.14
N ARG A 125 -14.01 21.53 -4.18
CA ARG A 125 -13.42 20.86 -3.00
C ARG A 125 -14.46 20.04 -2.23
N ALA A 126 -15.62 20.63 -1.95
CA ALA A 126 -16.71 19.94 -1.26
C ALA A 126 -17.19 18.70 -2.04
N LYS A 127 -17.41 18.84 -3.36
CA LYS A 127 -17.82 17.73 -4.23
C LYS A 127 -16.74 16.65 -4.35
N ALA A 128 -15.47 17.04 -4.44
CA ALA A 128 -14.34 16.13 -4.50
C ALA A 128 -14.23 15.30 -3.22
N MET A 129 -14.33 15.94 -2.04
CA MET A 129 -14.33 15.24 -0.76
C MET A 129 -15.48 14.24 -0.67
N ALA A 130 -16.72 14.67 -0.94
CA ALA A 130 -17.88 13.79 -0.93
C ALA A 130 -17.76 12.63 -1.93
N THR A 131 -17.18 12.88 -3.11
CA THR A 131 -16.95 11.83 -4.11
C THR A 131 -15.94 10.79 -3.61
N LEU A 132 -14.80 11.24 -3.06
CA LEU A 132 -13.77 10.33 -2.55
C LEU A 132 -14.29 9.53 -1.35
N GLU A 133 -15.07 10.15 -0.47
CA GLU A 133 -15.73 9.49 0.66
C GLU A 133 -16.70 8.41 0.19
N ASN A 134 -17.64 8.76 -0.69
CA ASN A 134 -18.64 7.82 -1.23
C ASN A 134 -18.01 6.66 -2.03
N GLN A 135 -16.77 6.82 -2.49
CA GLN A 135 -16.05 5.80 -3.25
C GLN A 135 -15.01 5.03 -2.45
N ASN A 136 -14.91 5.25 -1.12
CA ASN A 136 -13.91 4.62 -0.25
C ASN A 136 -12.45 4.93 -0.65
N LEU A 137 -12.18 6.19 -1.03
CA LEU A 137 -10.85 6.69 -1.39
C LEU A 137 -10.32 7.74 -0.41
N THR A 138 -10.90 7.84 0.78
CA THR A 138 -10.30 8.62 1.87
C THR A 138 -9.01 7.93 2.37
N PRO A 139 -8.07 8.67 2.98
CA PRO A 139 -6.86 8.07 3.57
C PRO A 139 -7.12 6.82 4.43
N LEU A 140 -8.15 6.87 5.27
CA LEU A 140 -8.52 5.75 6.15
C LEU A 140 -9.13 4.58 5.37
N ALA A 141 -9.97 4.85 4.37
CA ALA A 141 -10.54 3.78 3.55
C ALA A 141 -9.46 3.08 2.70
N VAL A 142 -8.49 3.83 2.16
CA VAL A 142 -7.34 3.27 1.45
C VAL A 142 -6.48 2.43 2.39
N ARG A 143 -6.20 2.93 3.60
CA ARG A 143 -5.53 2.17 4.66
C ARG A 143 -6.24 0.85 4.94
N ASP A 144 -7.55 0.89 5.13
CA ASP A 144 -8.36 -0.29 5.48
C ASP A 144 -8.40 -1.31 4.36
N PHE A 145 -8.45 -0.86 3.09
CA PHE A 145 -8.32 -1.73 1.93
C PHE A 145 -7.03 -2.55 1.96
N PHE A 146 -5.88 -1.90 2.20
CA PHE A 146 -4.59 -2.61 2.27
C PHE A 146 -4.42 -3.44 3.54
N LYS A 147 -5.19 -3.16 4.60
CA LYS A 147 -5.18 -3.92 5.85
C LYS A 147 -6.18 -5.08 5.89
N ALA A 148 -6.89 -5.35 4.79
CA ALA A 148 -7.99 -6.32 4.76
C ALA A 148 -7.55 -7.75 5.14
N SER A 149 -6.34 -8.16 4.75
CA SER A 149 -5.85 -9.53 4.91
C SER A 149 -4.42 -9.57 5.42
N LYS A 150 -4.21 -10.24 6.57
CA LYS A 150 -2.85 -10.55 7.06
C LYS A 150 -2.25 -11.68 6.23
N ALA A 151 -0.99 -11.53 5.81
CA ALA A 151 -0.26 -12.52 5.03
C ALA A 151 -0.19 -13.88 5.75
N SER A 152 0.02 -13.89 7.08
CA SER A 152 0.05 -15.13 7.87
C SER A 152 -1.28 -15.90 7.95
N LYS A 153 -2.41 -15.26 7.59
CA LYS A 153 -3.72 -15.92 7.53
C LYS A 153 -4.06 -16.46 6.14
N VAL A 154 -3.40 -15.94 5.11
CA VAL A 154 -3.69 -16.27 3.70
C VAL A 154 -2.70 -17.29 3.16
N LEU A 155 -1.41 -17.11 3.45
CA LEU A 155 -0.36 -18.01 2.99
C LEU A 155 -0.32 -19.28 3.84
N LYS A 156 0.00 -20.40 3.18
CA LYS A 156 0.17 -21.70 3.82
C LYS A 156 1.64 -22.11 3.84
N GLU A 157 2.08 -22.71 4.92
CA GLU A 157 3.41 -23.30 4.97
C GLU A 157 3.44 -24.58 4.11
N LYS A 158 4.52 -24.78 3.35
CA LYS A 158 4.69 -25.91 2.43
C LYS A 158 5.99 -26.67 2.70
#